data_AF-A0A3L6MNC5-F1
#
_entry.id   AF-A0A3L6MNC5-F1
#
_cell.length_a   1.000
_cell.length_b   1.000
_cell.length_c   1.000
_cell.angle_alpha   90.00
_cell.angle_beta   90.00
_cell.angle_gamma   90.00
#
_symmetry.space_group_name_H-M   'P 1'
#
loop_
_entity.id
_entity.type
_entity.pdbx_description
1 polymer ?
#
loop_
_entity_poly.entity_id
_entity_poly.type
_entity_poly.pdbx_seq_one_letter_code
_entity_poly.pdbx_strand_id
1 'polypeptide(L)'
;MASSDSCLITPHPTPSPTPSLSPSTPTPLLRPTETPPEDEDNHEATLRYHFRGWALSERSRETASWARPFGYDIQKDEQRRWVCRACIRKRNPCPGNFDSDGIQNAYNHLFSEHGIRAPFSKTKGTAEKKADSLSVKATGQKSIVEALKLDLHNPREQAIANTVIKRFDRDHFQRLLMNWIVARNHSFSIAEENELREIFDYLNPSVSVRDANLTHTTIKEKATSAFKQHKQKVVEVLRKAPGLIHISFDGWRSGNRHALYGVCCFFRDENNKPCKVTIGVPELSVSHTGTNIAAEILDVIEAYQIQDKIGYFTLDNAENNDTAMEIIGGELGFVGKTRRGRCFGHTLNLSAKSILFGHKADAFERQPSGQAPLSEAEHLLWQKRGPVGKLHNVVVFIHRSDKLTDLLRELQRDRLRPVA
;
A
#
# COMPACT_ATOMS: atom_id res chain seq x y z
N MET A 1 20.56 49.35 25.72
CA MET A 1 21.82 49.23 24.97
C MET A 1 21.83 47.88 24.27
N ALA A 2 21.96 47.92 22.93
CA ALA A 2 22.12 46.84 21.95
C ALA A 2 21.05 45.72 21.95
N SER A 3 20.02 45.78 21.09
CA SER A 3 19.98 45.60 19.62
C SER A 3 19.82 44.14 19.20
N SER A 4 18.58 43.78 18.93
CA SER A 4 18.16 42.64 18.12
C SER A 4 17.47 43.21 16.88
N ASP A 5 18.16 43.19 15.74
CA ASP A 5 17.64 43.59 14.44
C ASP A 5 16.71 42.50 13.90
N SER A 6 15.39 42.74 13.95
CA SER A 6 14.42 42.00 13.13
C SER A 6 14.05 42.87 11.93
N CYS A 7 14.60 42.51 10.77
CA CYS A 7 14.26 43.15 9.50
C CYS A 7 12.79 42.84 9.15
N LEU A 8 11.97 43.89 9.11
CA LEU A 8 10.61 43.89 8.57
C LEU A 8 10.67 43.60 7.07
N ILE A 9 10.02 42.52 6.63
CA ILE A 9 9.68 42.30 5.22
C ILE A 9 8.17 42.53 5.08
N THR A 10 7.82 43.65 4.43
CA THR A 10 6.47 44.01 4.01
C THR A 10 5.94 43.04 2.95
N PRO A 11 4.70 42.54 3.05
CA PRO A 11 4.11 41.72 1.98
C PRO A 11 3.63 42.61 0.82
N HIS A 12 4.12 42.30 -0.39
CA HIS A 12 3.62 42.88 -1.65
C HIS A 12 2.20 42.37 -1.96
N PRO A 13 1.34 43.21 -2.59
CA PRO A 13 -0.02 42.86 -2.93
C PRO A 13 -0.08 41.85 -4.08
N THR A 14 -0.85 40.79 -3.87
CA THR A 14 -1.15 39.73 -4.85
C THR A 14 -2.21 40.23 -5.85
N PRO A 15 -2.00 40.14 -7.18
CA PRO A 15 -3.02 40.52 -8.14
C PRO A 15 -4.11 39.43 -8.26
N SER A 16 -5.37 39.87 -8.25
CA SER A 16 -6.57 39.08 -8.48
C SER A 16 -6.59 38.42 -9.88
N PRO A 17 -7.27 37.27 -10.05
CA PRO A 17 -7.21 36.49 -11.29
C PRO A 17 -8.11 37.05 -12.38
N THR A 18 -7.52 37.35 -13.53
CA THR A 18 -8.22 37.62 -14.80
C THR A 18 -8.70 36.28 -15.41
N PRO A 19 -9.87 36.22 -16.07
CA PRO A 19 -10.46 34.96 -16.50
C PRO A 19 -9.67 34.37 -17.67
N SER A 20 -9.05 33.21 -17.48
CA SER A 20 -8.37 32.48 -18.55
C SER A 20 -9.41 31.77 -19.43
N LEU A 21 -9.51 32.23 -20.67
CA LEU A 21 -10.04 31.47 -21.79
C LEU A 21 -9.44 30.07 -21.82
N SER A 22 -10.29 29.05 -21.86
CA SER A 22 -9.92 27.65 -22.01
C SER A 22 -9.09 27.41 -23.28
N PRO A 23 -7.90 26.81 -23.20
CA PRO A 23 -7.39 25.97 -24.25
C PRO A 23 -7.70 24.52 -23.84
N SER A 24 -8.63 23.91 -24.54
CA SER A 24 -8.89 22.48 -24.52
C SER A 24 -7.57 21.72 -24.58
N THR A 25 -7.16 21.08 -23.49
CA THR A 25 -6.00 20.19 -23.50
C THR A 25 -6.34 19.02 -24.44
N PRO A 26 -5.61 18.81 -25.54
CA PRO A 26 -5.84 17.65 -26.37
C PRO A 26 -5.43 16.43 -25.54
N THR A 27 -6.36 15.52 -25.32
CA THR A 27 -6.05 14.12 -25.09
C THR A 27 -4.98 13.73 -26.11
N PRO A 28 -3.83 13.14 -25.72
CA PRO A 28 -2.99 12.46 -26.68
C PRO A 28 -3.75 11.20 -27.09
N LEU A 29 -4.71 11.38 -28.00
CA LEU A 29 -4.98 10.36 -29.00
C LEU A 29 -3.59 10.06 -29.58
N LEU A 30 -3.13 8.82 -29.38
CA LEU A 30 -2.16 8.21 -30.27
C LEU A 30 -2.78 8.29 -31.67
N ARG A 31 -2.63 9.45 -32.32
CA ARG A 31 -2.74 9.58 -33.76
C ARG A 31 -1.64 8.64 -34.27
N PRO A 32 -1.96 7.66 -35.13
CA PRO A 32 -0.94 6.90 -35.80
C PRO A 32 0.02 7.91 -36.40
N THR A 33 1.30 7.82 -36.05
CA THR A 33 2.32 8.49 -36.84
C THR A 33 2.11 7.97 -38.26
N GLU A 34 1.55 8.80 -39.13
CA GLU A 34 1.58 8.56 -40.57
C GLU A 34 3.06 8.61 -40.93
N THR A 35 3.71 7.47 -40.82
CA THR A 35 4.88 7.17 -41.63
C THR A 35 4.50 7.46 -43.08
N PRO A 36 5.43 7.99 -43.90
CA PRO A 36 5.23 7.99 -45.36
C PRO A 36 4.79 6.59 -45.80
N PRO A 37 4.14 6.40 -46.97
CA PRO A 37 3.89 5.06 -47.48
C PRO A 37 5.26 4.39 -47.70
N GLU A 38 5.75 3.72 -46.65
CA GLU A 38 6.96 2.94 -46.64
C GLU A 38 6.69 1.77 -47.60
N ASP A 39 7.73 1.39 -48.30
CA ASP A 39 7.83 0.36 -49.33
C ASP A 39 7.44 -1.04 -48.76
N GLU A 40 6.19 -1.23 -48.32
CA GLU A 40 5.71 -2.47 -47.68
C GLU A 40 5.87 -3.67 -48.63
N ASP A 41 5.68 -3.45 -49.92
CA ASP A 41 5.95 -4.44 -50.98
C ASP A 41 7.41 -4.91 -50.98
N ASN A 42 8.36 -4.02 -50.69
CA ASN A 42 9.81 -4.31 -50.67
C ASN A 42 10.21 -5.07 -49.39
N HIS A 43 9.56 -4.77 -48.26
CA HIS A 43 9.75 -5.48 -47.00
C HIS A 43 9.13 -6.88 -47.02
N GLU A 44 7.94 -7.05 -47.61
CA GLU A 44 7.35 -8.36 -47.87
C GLU A 44 8.19 -9.16 -48.85
N ALA A 45 8.71 -8.55 -49.91
CA ALA A 45 9.63 -9.23 -50.84
C ALA A 45 10.90 -9.72 -50.13
N THR A 46 11.46 -8.92 -49.22
CA THR A 46 12.63 -9.30 -48.40
C THR A 46 12.27 -10.43 -47.43
N LEU A 47 11.09 -10.38 -46.79
CA LEU A 47 10.60 -11.45 -45.93
C LEU A 47 10.40 -12.76 -46.73
N ARG A 48 9.79 -12.69 -47.92
CA ARG A 48 9.59 -13.83 -48.83
C ARG A 48 10.92 -14.38 -49.37
N TYR A 49 11.92 -13.54 -49.56
CA TYR A 49 13.26 -13.94 -49.98
C TYR A 49 13.93 -14.81 -48.91
N HIS A 50 13.91 -14.39 -47.65
CA HIS A 50 14.53 -15.12 -46.54
C HIS A 50 13.70 -16.33 -46.04
N PHE A 51 12.37 -16.26 -46.13
CA PHE A 51 11.46 -17.28 -45.59
C PHE A 51 10.52 -17.85 -46.67
N ARG A 52 11.09 -18.46 -47.72
CA ARG A 52 10.29 -19.08 -48.79
C ARG A 52 9.41 -20.21 -48.26
N GLY A 53 8.12 -20.18 -48.62
CA GLY A 53 7.13 -21.18 -48.22
C GLY A 53 6.52 -20.96 -46.83
N TRP A 54 6.79 -19.82 -46.19
CA TRP A 54 6.12 -19.40 -44.95
C TRP A 54 5.08 -18.32 -45.27
N ALA A 55 3.90 -18.42 -44.67
CA ALA A 55 2.83 -17.42 -44.76
C ALA A 55 2.75 -16.59 -43.48
N LEU A 56 2.13 -15.41 -43.51
CA LEU A 56 1.81 -14.69 -42.27
C LEU A 56 0.77 -15.49 -41.47
N SER A 57 0.94 -15.61 -40.16
CA SER A 57 0.04 -16.41 -39.32
C SER A 57 -1.34 -15.77 -39.17
N GLU A 58 -2.40 -16.56 -39.37
CA GLU A 58 -3.80 -16.15 -39.19
C GLU A 58 -4.13 -15.76 -37.73
N ARG A 59 -3.40 -16.33 -36.76
CA ARG A 59 -3.55 -16.03 -35.32
C ARG A 59 -2.73 -14.84 -34.84
N SER A 60 -2.16 -14.05 -35.75
CA SER A 60 -1.40 -12.83 -35.42
C SER A 60 -2.14 -11.92 -34.42
N ARG A 61 -3.49 -11.94 -34.38
CA ARG A 61 -4.31 -11.14 -33.46
C ARG A 61 -4.36 -11.60 -31.99
N GLU A 62 -4.07 -12.85 -31.68
CA GLU A 62 -4.37 -13.46 -30.36
C GLU A 62 -3.15 -13.60 -29.42
N THR A 63 -1.92 -13.36 -29.90
CA THR A 63 -0.71 -13.55 -29.09
C THR A 63 -0.32 -12.26 -28.35
N ALA A 64 -0.57 -12.20 -27.04
CA ALA A 64 -0.49 -11.00 -26.19
C ALA A 64 0.94 -10.65 -25.70
N SER A 65 1.94 -10.58 -26.58
CA SER A 65 3.32 -10.19 -26.22
C SER A 65 3.63 -8.72 -26.58
N TRP A 66 4.47 -8.06 -25.77
CA TRP A 66 4.86 -6.66 -26.03
C TRP A 66 5.85 -6.54 -27.19
N ALA A 67 6.55 -7.62 -27.56
CA ALA A 67 7.44 -7.68 -28.72
C ALA A 67 6.68 -7.76 -30.06
N ARG A 68 5.36 -7.97 -30.03
CA ARG A 68 4.53 -8.15 -31.22
C ARG A 68 4.62 -6.99 -32.23
N PRO A 69 4.59 -5.70 -31.85
CA PRO A 69 4.72 -4.59 -32.80
C PRO A 69 6.07 -4.57 -33.54
N PHE A 70 7.09 -5.26 -32.99
CA PHE A 70 8.46 -5.26 -33.50
C PHE A 70 8.79 -6.47 -34.39
N GLY A 71 7.83 -7.36 -34.68
CA GLY A 71 8.06 -8.53 -35.52
C GLY A 71 6.90 -8.93 -36.42
N TYR A 72 7.19 -9.78 -37.40
CA TYR A 72 6.23 -10.51 -38.22
C TYR A 72 6.03 -11.89 -37.62
N ASP A 73 4.79 -12.36 -37.53
CA ASP A 73 4.48 -13.74 -37.12
C ASP A 73 4.20 -14.54 -38.39
N ILE A 74 5.08 -15.51 -38.67
CA ILE A 74 5.01 -16.37 -39.85
C ILE A 74 4.73 -17.81 -39.45
N GLN A 75 4.02 -18.54 -40.30
CA GLN A 75 3.62 -19.91 -40.09
C GLN A 75 3.89 -20.75 -41.34
N LYS A 76 4.35 -21.98 -41.12
CA LYS A 76 4.47 -23.02 -42.13
C LYS A 76 4.12 -24.35 -41.47
N ASP A 77 3.11 -25.02 -41.99
CA ASP A 77 2.54 -26.24 -41.40
C ASP A 77 2.16 -25.99 -39.92
N GLU A 78 2.65 -26.81 -38.99
CA GLU A 78 2.45 -26.66 -37.55
C GLU A 78 3.47 -25.73 -36.87
N GLN A 79 4.47 -25.21 -37.59
CA GLN A 79 5.54 -24.38 -37.02
C GLN A 79 5.22 -22.88 -37.12
N ARG A 80 5.47 -22.14 -36.03
CA ARG A 80 5.29 -20.69 -35.96
C ARG A 80 6.57 -19.98 -35.53
N ARG A 81 6.88 -18.87 -36.18
CA ARG A 81 8.07 -18.07 -35.89
C ARG A 81 7.79 -16.58 -35.87
N TRP A 82 8.39 -15.90 -34.91
CA TRP A 82 8.50 -14.44 -34.86
C TRP A 82 9.78 -14.00 -35.58
N VAL A 83 9.65 -13.08 -36.52
CA VAL A 83 10.76 -12.50 -37.30
C VAL A 83 10.88 -11.01 -37.02
N CYS A 84 12.08 -10.53 -36.70
CA CYS A 84 12.30 -9.14 -36.36
C CYS A 84 12.07 -8.18 -37.55
N ARG A 85 11.15 -7.21 -37.40
CA ARG A 85 10.86 -6.18 -38.42
C ARG A 85 12.07 -5.29 -38.69
N ALA A 86 12.79 -4.92 -37.65
CA ALA A 86 13.97 -4.05 -37.77
C ALA A 86 15.10 -4.74 -38.57
N CYS A 87 15.26 -6.06 -38.44
CA CYS A 87 16.21 -6.81 -39.29
C CYS A 87 15.81 -6.84 -40.76
N ILE A 88 14.51 -7.03 -41.05
CA ILE A 88 13.98 -7.05 -42.43
C ILE A 88 14.12 -5.67 -43.08
N ARG A 89 13.77 -4.60 -42.35
CA ARG A 89 13.93 -3.21 -42.82
C ARG A 89 15.39 -2.85 -43.12
N LYS A 90 16.33 -3.39 -42.34
CA LYS A 90 17.78 -3.19 -42.54
C LYS A 90 18.41 -4.15 -43.57
N ARG A 91 17.62 -5.01 -44.24
CA ARG A 91 18.09 -6.07 -45.16
C ARG A 91 19.22 -6.91 -44.55
N ASN A 92 19.07 -7.28 -43.28
CA ASN A 92 20.07 -8.09 -42.59
C ASN A 92 20.16 -9.47 -43.27
N PRO A 93 21.37 -9.94 -43.68
CA PRO A 93 21.55 -11.25 -44.32
C PRO A 93 21.00 -12.43 -43.51
N CYS A 94 20.92 -12.29 -42.19
CA CYS A 94 20.38 -13.28 -41.26
C CYS A 94 19.41 -12.60 -40.29
N PRO A 95 18.14 -12.37 -40.69
CA PRO A 95 17.18 -11.71 -39.83
C PRO A 95 16.87 -12.58 -38.60
N GLY A 96 16.85 -11.95 -37.42
CA GLY A 96 16.53 -12.61 -36.16
C GLY A 96 15.14 -13.25 -36.26
N ASN A 97 15.09 -14.58 -36.13
CA ASN A 97 13.86 -15.35 -36.17
C ASN A 97 13.86 -16.39 -35.05
N PHE A 98 12.75 -16.48 -34.34
CA PHE A 98 12.63 -17.27 -33.12
C PHE A 98 11.26 -17.95 -33.07
N ASP A 99 11.15 -19.05 -32.34
CA ASP A 99 9.89 -19.74 -32.13
C ASP A 99 8.85 -18.80 -31.46
N SER A 100 7.64 -18.78 -32.00
CA SER A 100 6.55 -17.92 -31.47
C SER A 100 6.08 -18.35 -30.07
N ASP A 101 6.30 -19.61 -29.67
CA ASP A 101 5.98 -20.11 -28.33
C ASP A 101 7.07 -19.75 -27.29
N GLY A 102 8.26 -19.33 -27.76
CA GLY A 102 9.44 -19.01 -26.96
C GLY A 102 9.94 -17.56 -27.13
N ILE A 103 9.13 -16.58 -26.73
CA ILE A 103 9.36 -15.13 -26.98
C ILE A 103 10.58 -14.56 -26.22
N GLN A 104 11.17 -15.31 -25.29
CA GLN A 104 12.34 -14.89 -24.51
C GLN A 104 13.55 -14.55 -25.41
N ASN A 105 13.73 -15.29 -26.50
CA ASN A 105 14.80 -15.05 -27.48
C ASN A 105 14.54 -13.77 -28.30
N ALA A 106 13.29 -13.49 -28.62
CA ALA A 106 12.89 -12.23 -29.26
C ALA A 106 13.19 -11.03 -28.35
N TYR A 107 12.89 -11.12 -27.05
CA TYR A 107 13.24 -10.06 -26.08
C TYR A 107 14.76 -9.83 -25.99
N ASN A 108 15.55 -10.90 -25.97
CA ASN A 108 17.01 -10.81 -25.94
C ASN A 108 17.58 -10.17 -27.20
N HIS A 109 17.04 -10.53 -28.36
CA HIS A 109 17.43 -9.97 -29.65
C HIS A 109 17.07 -8.48 -29.77
N LEU A 110 15.83 -8.10 -29.40
CA LEU A 110 15.39 -6.71 -29.38
C LEU A 110 16.29 -5.82 -28.50
N PHE A 111 16.69 -6.33 -27.33
CA PHE A 111 17.60 -5.64 -26.44
C PHE A 111 19.04 -5.57 -27.01
N SER A 112 19.59 -6.69 -27.44
CA SER A 112 21.03 -6.79 -27.78
C SER A 112 21.37 -6.16 -29.13
N GLU A 113 20.52 -6.36 -30.14
CA GLU A 113 20.78 -5.93 -31.53
C GLU A 113 20.12 -4.58 -31.86
N HIS A 114 19.10 -4.18 -31.11
CA HIS A 114 18.30 -3.00 -31.40
C HIS A 114 18.13 -2.02 -30.22
N GLY A 115 18.63 -2.36 -29.03
CA GLY A 115 18.52 -1.50 -27.85
C GLY A 115 17.09 -1.26 -27.35
N ILE A 116 16.12 -2.06 -27.80
CA ILE A 116 14.71 -1.92 -27.44
C ILE A 116 14.49 -2.62 -26.09
N ARG A 117 14.12 -1.83 -25.07
CA ARG A 117 13.88 -2.30 -23.70
C ARG A 117 12.43 -2.68 -23.45
N ALA A 118 12.19 -3.55 -22.48
CA ALA A 118 10.83 -3.91 -22.08
C ALA A 118 10.15 -2.74 -21.34
N PRO A 119 8.85 -2.49 -21.56
CA PRO A 119 8.09 -1.54 -20.75
C PRO A 119 8.10 -1.92 -19.26
N PHE A 120 7.94 -0.93 -18.37
CA PHE A 120 8.11 -1.07 -16.90
C PHE A 120 7.35 -2.24 -16.26
N SER A 121 6.18 -2.62 -16.80
CA SER A 121 5.32 -3.70 -16.29
C SER A 121 5.39 -5.02 -17.08
N LYS A 122 6.34 -5.17 -18.01
CA LYS A 122 6.42 -6.31 -18.93
C LYS A 122 7.67 -7.16 -18.71
N THR A 123 7.59 -8.42 -19.14
CA THR A 123 8.68 -9.40 -18.99
C THR A 123 9.92 -8.98 -19.78
N LYS A 124 11.05 -8.86 -19.07
CA LYS A 124 12.37 -8.50 -19.62
C LYS A 124 13.11 -9.67 -20.26
N GLY A 125 13.99 -9.33 -21.21
CA GLY A 125 15.05 -10.21 -21.73
C GLY A 125 15.96 -10.74 -20.61
N THR A 126 16.50 -11.96 -20.71
CA THR A 126 17.60 -12.40 -19.83
C THR A 126 18.85 -11.54 -20.05
N ALA A 127 19.09 -11.09 -21.28
CA ALA A 127 20.17 -10.16 -21.61
C ALA A 127 19.96 -8.79 -20.93
N GLU A 128 18.74 -8.26 -20.97
CA GLU A 128 18.35 -7.02 -20.29
C GLU A 128 18.48 -7.14 -18.76
N LYS A 129 17.98 -8.23 -18.16
CA LYS A 129 18.13 -8.51 -16.72
C LYS A 129 19.61 -8.58 -16.30
N LYS A 130 20.47 -9.16 -17.14
CA LYS A 130 21.92 -9.24 -16.89
C LYS A 130 22.58 -7.86 -17.01
N ALA A 131 22.19 -7.06 -17.99
CA ALA A 131 22.69 -5.69 -18.13
C ALA A 131 22.26 -4.79 -16.98
N ASP A 132 20.99 -4.88 -16.55
CA ASP A 132 20.47 -4.12 -15.40
C ASP A 132 21.13 -4.54 -14.07
N SER A 133 21.46 -5.82 -13.90
CA SER A 133 22.20 -6.28 -12.69
C SER A 133 23.68 -5.89 -12.70
N LEU A 134 24.30 -5.79 -13.88
CA LEU A 134 25.68 -5.30 -14.03
C LEU A 134 25.78 -3.79 -13.88
N SER A 135 24.81 -3.02 -14.39
CA SER A 135 24.77 -1.58 -14.19
C SER A 135 24.56 -1.22 -12.73
N VAL A 136 23.69 -1.94 -12.00
CA VAL A 136 23.51 -1.79 -10.54
C VAL A 136 24.77 -2.13 -9.74
N LYS A 137 25.58 -3.11 -10.18
CA LYS A 137 26.89 -3.39 -9.55
C LYS A 137 27.95 -2.32 -9.86
N ALA A 138 27.88 -1.68 -11.03
CA ALA A 138 28.89 -0.74 -11.49
C ALA A 138 28.72 0.70 -10.93
N THR A 139 27.54 1.09 -10.47
CA THR A 139 27.27 2.50 -10.08
C THR A 139 27.39 2.85 -8.59
N GLY A 140 27.78 1.96 -7.65
CA GLY A 140 27.84 2.44 -6.26
C GLY A 140 28.32 1.55 -5.11
N GLN A 141 28.77 0.31 -5.30
CA GLN A 141 29.24 -0.49 -4.16
C GLN A 141 30.69 -0.15 -3.78
N LYS A 142 30.88 0.97 -3.07
CA LYS A 142 32.18 1.27 -2.43
C LYS A 142 32.34 0.36 -1.22
N SER A 143 33.44 -0.40 -1.16
CA SER A 143 33.75 -1.16 0.05
C SER A 143 33.98 -0.22 1.23
N ILE A 144 33.82 -0.70 2.48
CA ILE A 144 34.12 0.14 3.66
C ILE A 144 35.58 0.61 3.67
N VAL A 145 36.49 -0.18 3.07
CA VAL A 145 37.90 0.15 2.89
C VAL A 145 38.05 1.35 1.96
N GLU A 146 37.34 1.37 0.84
CA GLU A 146 37.33 2.50 -0.10
C GLU A 146 36.62 3.74 0.47
N ALA A 147 35.50 3.54 1.15
CA ALA A 147 34.72 4.63 1.75
C ALA A 147 35.52 5.38 2.83
N LEU A 148 36.30 4.63 3.62
CA LEU A 148 37.18 5.18 4.66
C LEU A 148 38.61 5.45 4.18
N LYS A 149 38.92 5.15 2.90
CA LYS A 149 40.26 5.27 2.30
C LYS A 149 41.37 4.58 3.12
N LEU A 150 41.10 3.38 3.62
CA LEU A 150 42.05 2.62 4.44
C LEU A 150 43.07 1.87 3.58
N ASP A 151 44.33 1.94 3.96
CA ASP A 151 45.42 1.14 3.36
C ASP A 151 45.53 -0.22 4.06
N LEU A 152 45.23 -1.29 3.32
CA LEU A 152 45.31 -2.65 3.85
C LEU A 152 46.76 -3.16 4.00
N HIS A 153 47.75 -2.47 3.42
CA HIS A 153 49.16 -2.78 3.65
C HIS A 153 49.67 -2.24 4.99
N ASN A 154 48.98 -1.27 5.58
CA ASN A 154 49.23 -0.80 6.94
C ASN A 154 48.50 -1.72 7.96
N PRO A 155 49.22 -2.47 8.83
CA PRO A 155 48.59 -3.42 9.76
C PRO A 155 47.56 -2.78 10.70
N ARG A 156 47.73 -1.48 11.05
CA ARG A 156 46.79 -0.76 11.91
C ARG A 156 45.48 -0.46 11.18
N GLU A 157 45.56 0.04 9.96
CA GLU A 157 44.39 0.37 9.14
C GLU A 157 43.64 -0.89 8.68
N GLN A 158 44.37 -1.96 8.37
CA GLN A 158 43.80 -3.28 8.14
C GLN A 158 43.02 -3.79 9.37
N ALA A 159 43.55 -3.62 10.59
CA ALA A 159 42.85 -3.99 11.82
C ALA A 159 41.57 -3.16 12.03
N ILE A 160 41.61 -1.86 11.70
CA ILE A 160 40.42 -0.98 11.73
C ILE A 160 39.37 -1.48 10.72
N ALA A 161 39.75 -1.73 9.47
CA ALA A 161 38.85 -2.26 8.44
C ALA A 161 38.19 -3.57 8.90
N ASN A 162 38.98 -4.52 9.37
CA ASN A 162 38.48 -5.80 9.88
C ASN A 162 37.52 -5.63 11.05
N THR A 163 37.78 -4.69 11.96
CA THR A 163 36.91 -4.41 13.10
C THR A 163 35.57 -3.84 12.66
N VAL A 164 35.57 -2.85 11.75
CA VAL A 164 34.33 -2.24 11.24
C VAL A 164 33.50 -3.26 10.45
N ILE A 165 34.14 -4.08 9.62
CA ILE A 165 33.50 -5.17 8.88
C ILE A 165 32.86 -6.18 9.84
N LYS A 166 33.56 -6.58 10.91
CA LYS A 166 33.03 -7.53 11.90
C LYS A 166 31.88 -6.95 12.72
N ARG A 167 31.88 -5.64 12.97
CA ARG A 167 30.86 -4.98 13.80
C ARG A 167 29.47 -4.95 13.14
N PHE A 168 29.40 -4.95 11.81
CA PHE A 168 28.11 -4.96 11.12
C PHE A 168 27.47 -6.36 11.15
N ASP A 169 26.35 -6.47 11.86
CA ASP A 169 25.49 -7.66 11.87
C ASP A 169 24.29 -7.42 10.94
N ARG A 170 24.25 -8.18 9.84
CA ARG A 170 23.18 -8.12 8.82
C ARG A 170 21.82 -8.45 9.42
N ASP A 171 21.73 -9.50 10.24
CA ASP A 171 20.45 -9.95 10.77
C ASP A 171 19.95 -8.99 11.84
N HIS A 172 20.85 -8.40 12.63
CA HIS A 172 20.47 -7.35 13.57
C HIS A 172 19.95 -6.09 12.86
N PHE A 173 20.65 -5.64 11.82
CA PHE A 173 20.18 -4.53 10.98
C PHE A 173 18.78 -4.81 10.40
N GLN A 174 18.58 -5.98 9.79
CA GLN A 174 17.29 -6.38 9.21
C GLN A 174 16.18 -6.43 10.27
N ARG A 175 16.47 -6.90 11.49
CA ARG A 175 15.51 -6.89 12.61
C ARG A 175 15.15 -5.48 13.03
N LEU A 176 16.11 -4.56 13.14
CA LEU A 176 15.84 -3.15 13.48
C LEU A 176 14.95 -2.48 12.44
N LEU A 177 15.26 -2.66 11.15
CA LEU A 177 14.46 -2.14 10.04
C LEU A 177 13.03 -2.67 10.07
N MET A 178 12.87 -4.00 10.21
CA MET A 178 11.55 -4.64 10.30
C MET A 178 10.77 -4.13 11.52
N ASN A 179 11.40 -4.03 12.70
CA ASN A 179 10.75 -3.54 13.92
C ASN A 179 10.27 -2.10 13.76
N TRP A 180 11.06 -1.23 13.14
CA TRP A 180 10.66 0.15 12.86
C TRP A 180 9.44 0.21 11.93
N ILE A 181 9.46 -0.56 10.82
CA ILE A 181 8.36 -0.63 9.86
C ILE A 181 7.06 -1.08 10.54
N VAL A 182 7.12 -2.16 11.34
CA VAL A 182 5.95 -2.70 12.05
C VAL A 182 5.46 -1.73 13.12
N ALA A 183 6.36 -1.20 13.97
CA ALA A 183 5.99 -0.33 15.09
C ALA A 183 5.36 0.99 14.65
N ARG A 184 5.72 1.49 13.46
CA ARG A 184 5.21 2.74 12.90
C ARG A 184 4.16 2.54 11.82
N ASN A 185 3.78 1.29 11.56
CA ASN A 185 2.80 0.91 10.52
C ASN A 185 3.16 1.50 9.14
N HIS A 186 4.44 1.44 8.76
CA HIS A 186 4.88 1.86 7.43
C HIS A 186 4.54 0.80 6.38
N SER A 187 4.37 1.24 5.12
CA SER A 187 4.29 0.32 3.99
C SER A 187 5.56 -0.55 3.93
N PHE A 188 5.43 -1.84 3.63
CA PHE A 188 6.59 -2.72 3.45
C PHE A 188 7.47 -2.29 2.28
N SER A 189 6.91 -1.58 1.29
CA SER A 189 7.67 -1.04 0.16
C SER A 189 8.65 0.07 0.56
N ILE A 190 8.52 0.66 1.76
CA ILE A 190 9.40 1.75 2.20
C ILE A 190 10.88 1.33 2.24
N ALA A 191 11.16 0.04 2.49
CA ALA A 191 12.53 -0.50 2.48
C ALA A 191 13.15 -0.57 1.08
N GLU A 192 12.35 -0.33 0.04
CA GLU A 192 12.78 -0.28 -1.36
C GLU A 192 12.96 1.14 -1.89
N GLU A 193 12.63 2.17 -1.10
CA GLU A 193 12.85 3.56 -1.48
C GLU A 193 14.35 3.84 -1.63
N ASN A 194 14.71 4.48 -2.74
CA ASN A 194 16.11 4.72 -3.09
C ASN A 194 16.76 5.67 -2.09
N GLU A 195 16.05 6.72 -1.68
CA GLU A 195 16.49 7.73 -0.72
C GLU A 195 16.83 7.08 0.63
N LEU A 196 16.02 6.13 1.09
CA LEU A 196 16.28 5.41 2.33
C LEU A 196 17.51 4.50 2.22
N ARG A 197 17.66 3.81 1.08
CA ARG A 197 18.83 2.96 0.82
C ARG A 197 20.11 3.77 0.69
N GLU A 198 20.06 4.94 0.07
CA GLU A 198 21.17 5.89 0.00
C GLU A 198 21.58 6.36 1.39
N ILE A 199 20.63 6.66 2.28
CA ILE A 199 20.93 6.99 3.69
C ILE A 199 21.63 5.81 4.38
N PHE A 200 21.16 4.58 4.20
CA PHE A 200 21.80 3.40 4.80
C PHE A 200 23.22 3.17 4.28
N ASP A 201 23.43 3.30 2.98
CA ASP A 201 24.75 3.13 2.37
C ASP A 201 25.72 4.27 2.72
N TYR A 202 25.22 5.50 2.86
CA TYR A 202 26.00 6.63 3.36
C TYR A 202 26.49 6.38 4.78
N LEU A 203 25.63 5.84 5.66
CA LEU A 203 25.99 5.53 7.04
C LEU A 203 26.90 4.30 7.15
N ASN A 204 26.65 3.27 6.35
CA ASN A 204 27.48 2.06 6.31
C ASN A 204 27.34 1.30 4.97
N PRO A 205 28.36 1.36 4.08
CA PRO A 205 28.36 0.65 2.81
C PRO A 205 28.23 -0.88 2.93
N SER A 206 28.47 -1.45 4.12
CA SER A 206 28.27 -2.89 4.38
C SER A 206 26.83 -3.34 4.18
N VAL A 207 25.86 -2.41 4.23
CA VAL A 207 24.43 -2.71 3.97
C VAL A 207 24.25 -3.23 2.55
N SER A 208 24.68 -2.47 1.54
CA SER A 208 24.63 -2.93 0.15
C SER A 208 25.65 -4.03 -0.16
N VAL A 209 26.87 -3.99 0.37
CA VAL A 209 27.90 -5.00 0.10
C VAL A 209 27.48 -6.40 0.60
N ARG A 210 26.75 -6.48 1.72
CA ARG A 210 26.27 -7.75 2.29
C ARG A 210 24.83 -8.10 1.95
N ASP A 211 24.21 -7.39 1.01
CA ASP A 211 22.81 -7.59 0.63
C ASP A 211 21.88 -7.63 1.87
N ALA A 212 22.04 -6.61 2.71
CA ALA A 212 21.29 -6.45 3.95
C ALA A 212 19.95 -5.72 3.73
N ASN A 213 19.80 -5.01 2.61
CA ASN A 213 18.55 -4.39 2.20
C ASN A 213 17.42 -5.43 2.10
N LEU A 214 16.20 -4.99 2.38
CA LEU A 214 15.02 -5.84 2.35
C LEU A 214 14.07 -5.43 1.24
N THR A 215 13.35 -6.41 0.71
CA THR A 215 12.18 -6.19 -0.14
C THR A 215 10.91 -6.26 0.69
N HIS A 216 9.82 -5.70 0.18
CA HIS A 216 8.49 -5.78 0.77
C HIS A 216 8.04 -7.23 0.97
N THR A 217 8.39 -8.13 0.05
CA THR A 217 8.08 -9.56 0.14
C THR A 217 8.85 -10.20 1.29
N THR A 218 10.16 -9.94 1.39
CA THR A 218 10.99 -10.45 2.48
C THR A 218 10.56 -9.90 3.85
N ILE A 219 10.16 -8.63 3.93
CA ILE A 219 9.62 -8.05 5.16
C ILE A 219 8.33 -8.75 5.56
N LYS A 220 7.39 -8.95 4.63
CA LYS A 220 6.14 -9.67 4.89
C LYS A 220 6.41 -11.08 5.43
N GLU A 221 7.31 -11.83 4.80
CA GLU A 221 7.69 -13.18 5.23
C GLU A 221 8.32 -13.19 6.62
N LYS A 222 9.29 -12.30 6.88
CA LYS A 222 9.94 -12.17 8.18
C LYS A 222 8.96 -11.75 9.27
N ALA A 223 8.09 -10.78 9.01
CA ALA A 223 7.06 -10.34 9.95
C ALA A 223 6.06 -11.48 10.25
N THR A 224 5.64 -12.23 9.24
CA THR A 224 4.76 -13.39 9.41
C THR A 224 5.43 -14.50 10.23
N SER A 225 6.70 -14.78 9.96
CA SER A 225 7.50 -15.75 10.72
C SER A 225 7.66 -15.31 12.17
N ALA A 226 8.00 -14.03 12.39
CA ALA A 226 8.11 -13.46 13.73
C ALA A 226 6.77 -13.55 14.48
N PHE A 227 5.64 -13.26 13.85
CA PHE A 227 4.32 -13.46 14.44
C PHE A 227 4.10 -14.92 14.86
N LYS A 228 4.33 -15.88 13.97
CA LYS A 228 4.18 -17.31 14.27
C LYS A 228 5.06 -17.77 15.43
N GLN A 229 6.31 -17.30 15.48
CA GLN A 229 7.25 -17.59 16.57
C GLN A 229 6.81 -17.00 17.92
N HIS A 230 6.26 -15.78 17.91
CA HIS A 230 5.86 -15.10 19.15
C HIS A 230 4.45 -15.47 19.62
N LYS A 231 3.60 -16.03 18.74
CA LYS A 231 2.25 -16.46 19.09
C LYS A 231 2.24 -17.42 20.28
N GLN A 232 3.16 -18.39 20.34
CA GLN A 232 3.23 -19.33 21.46
C GLN A 232 3.55 -18.66 22.79
N LYS A 233 4.41 -17.63 22.79
CA LYS A 233 4.67 -16.83 23.99
C LYS A 233 3.42 -16.11 24.47
N VAL A 234 2.58 -15.61 23.56
CA VAL A 234 1.30 -14.99 23.93
C VAL A 234 0.35 -16.04 24.53
N VAL A 235 0.26 -17.23 23.95
CA VAL A 235 -0.52 -18.36 24.51
C VAL A 235 -0.07 -18.68 25.94
N GLU A 236 1.24 -18.78 26.18
CA GLU A 236 1.79 -19.02 27.52
C GLU A 236 1.44 -17.90 28.51
N VAL A 237 1.54 -16.64 28.10
CA VAL A 237 1.18 -15.48 28.94
C VAL A 237 -0.30 -15.51 29.32
N LEU A 238 -1.19 -15.78 28.35
CA LEU A 238 -2.63 -15.86 28.60
C LEU A 238 -2.98 -17.05 29.52
N ARG A 239 -2.32 -18.19 29.34
CA ARG A 239 -2.48 -19.36 30.20
C ARG A 239 -2.07 -19.07 31.65
N LYS A 240 -1.02 -18.28 31.86
CA LYS A 240 -0.51 -17.89 33.20
C LYS A 240 -1.30 -16.78 33.89
N ALA A 241 -2.16 -16.06 33.17
CA ALA A 241 -2.97 -15.00 33.77
C ALA A 241 -3.77 -15.53 35.00
N PRO A 242 -3.69 -14.94 36.20
CA PRO A 242 -4.35 -15.48 37.39
C PRO A 242 -5.90 -15.43 37.34
N GLY A 243 -6.46 -14.60 36.45
CA GLY A 243 -7.90 -14.41 36.32
C GLY A 243 -8.48 -14.83 34.97
N LEU A 244 -9.75 -14.49 34.78
CA LEU A 244 -10.44 -14.65 33.50
C LEU A 244 -9.90 -13.67 32.45
N ILE A 245 -10.06 -14.07 31.20
CA ILE A 245 -9.68 -13.33 29.99
C ILE A 245 -10.96 -12.78 29.37
N HIS A 246 -11.07 -11.46 29.30
CA HIS A 246 -12.19 -10.77 28.69
C HIS A 246 -11.87 -10.46 27.23
N ILE A 247 -12.87 -10.46 26.36
CA ILE A 247 -12.69 -10.26 24.91
C ILE A 247 -13.47 -9.03 24.45
N SER A 248 -12.93 -8.29 23.49
CA SER A 248 -13.72 -7.42 22.63
C SER A 248 -13.44 -7.79 21.19
N PHE A 249 -14.48 -7.84 20.37
CA PHE A 249 -14.29 -7.87 18.93
C PHE A 249 -15.15 -6.80 18.26
N ASP A 250 -14.62 -6.22 17.20
CA ASP A 250 -15.29 -5.18 16.42
C ASP A 250 -15.05 -5.41 14.94
N GLY A 251 -16.09 -5.21 14.14
CA GLY A 251 -16.09 -5.47 12.71
C GLY A 251 -16.04 -4.18 11.92
N TRP A 252 -15.11 -4.07 10.96
CA TRP A 252 -15.08 -2.97 10.01
C TRP A 252 -14.86 -3.46 8.59
N ARG A 253 -15.24 -2.62 7.62
CA ARG A 253 -14.89 -2.82 6.22
C ARG A 253 -13.63 -2.01 5.91
N SER A 254 -12.59 -2.68 5.46
CA SER A 254 -11.34 -2.03 5.05
C SER A 254 -11.53 -1.22 3.76
N GLY A 255 -10.59 -0.32 3.44
CA GLY A 255 -10.62 0.47 2.21
C GLY A 255 -10.61 -0.37 0.92
N ASN A 256 -9.98 -1.57 0.98
CA ASN A 256 -10.01 -2.57 -0.08
C ASN A 256 -11.22 -3.53 0.01
N ARG A 257 -12.25 -3.16 0.78
CA ARG A 257 -13.56 -3.82 0.88
C ARG A 257 -13.60 -5.17 1.59
N HIS A 258 -12.51 -5.57 2.26
CA HIS A 258 -12.51 -6.76 3.10
C HIS A 258 -13.24 -6.48 4.40
N ALA A 259 -13.97 -7.47 4.89
CA ALA A 259 -14.65 -7.42 6.17
C ALA A 259 -13.74 -8.03 7.23
N LEU A 260 -13.23 -7.21 8.14
CA LEU A 260 -12.25 -7.63 9.13
C LEU A 260 -12.84 -7.50 10.53
N TYR A 261 -12.49 -8.43 11.42
CA TYR A 261 -12.85 -8.37 12.83
C TYR A 261 -11.60 -8.27 13.69
N GLY A 262 -11.43 -7.16 14.39
CA GLY A 262 -10.32 -7.00 15.34
C GLY A 262 -10.68 -7.62 16.67
N VAL A 263 -9.96 -8.67 17.08
CA VAL A 263 -10.18 -9.40 18.33
C VAL A 263 -9.09 -9.05 19.32
N CYS A 264 -9.48 -8.42 20.43
CA CYS A 264 -8.59 -8.08 21.54
C CYS A 264 -9.00 -8.86 22.78
N CYS A 265 -8.01 -9.29 23.56
CA CYS A 265 -8.22 -9.81 24.90
C CYS A 265 -7.68 -8.84 25.96
N PHE A 266 -8.30 -8.89 27.13
CA PHE A 266 -7.97 -8.11 28.31
C PHE A 266 -7.88 -9.06 29.50
N PHE A 267 -6.80 -8.95 30.26
CA PHE A 267 -6.53 -9.83 31.39
C PHE A 267 -5.65 -9.09 32.41
N ARG A 268 -5.44 -9.70 33.59
CA ARG A 268 -4.45 -9.23 34.55
C ARG A 268 -3.22 -10.12 34.47
N ASP A 269 -2.03 -9.55 34.48
CA ASP A 269 -0.78 -10.33 34.56
C ASP A 269 -0.53 -10.88 35.98
N GLU A 270 0.58 -11.60 36.16
CA GLU A 270 1.01 -12.16 37.44
C GLU A 270 1.26 -11.08 38.52
N ASN A 271 1.52 -9.84 38.11
CA ASN A 271 1.69 -8.67 38.99
C ASN A 271 0.38 -7.89 39.18
N ASN A 272 -0.75 -8.50 38.79
CA ASN A 272 -2.09 -7.91 38.88
C ASN A 272 -2.28 -6.63 38.05
N LYS A 273 -1.44 -6.38 37.04
CA LYS A 273 -1.56 -5.23 36.15
C LYS A 273 -2.50 -5.53 34.98
N PRO A 274 -3.35 -4.57 34.57
CA PRO A 274 -4.21 -4.76 33.40
C PRO A 274 -3.39 -4.80 32.12
N CYS A 275 -3.64 -5.81 31.30
CA CYS A 275 -3.00 -6.03 30.02
C CYS A 275 -4.04 -6.10 28.90
N LYS A 276 -3.65 -5.63 27.71
CA LYS A 276 -4.42 -5.73 26.47
C LYS A 276 -3.54 -6.33 25.38
N VAL A 277 -4.04 -7.32 24.66
CA VAL A 277 -3.36 -7.91 23.50
C VAL A 277 -4.37 -8.12 22.38
N THR A 278 -4.01 -7.72 21.15
CA THR A 278 -4.77 -8.10 19.96
C THR A 278 -4.37 -9.52 19.58
N ILE A 279 -5.35 -10.43 19.55
CA ILE A 279 -5.13 -11.86 19.29
C ILE A 279 -5.56 -12.27 17.87
N GLY A 280 -6.40 -11.48 17.19
CA GLY A 280 -6.81 -11.81 15.84
C GLY A 280 -7.27 -10.60 15.04
N VAL A 281 -7.11 -10.72 13.72
CA VAL A 281 -7.81 -9.88 12.73
C VAL A 281 -8.40 -10.79 11.63
N PRO A 282 -9.28 -11.76 11.96
CA PRO A 282 -9.90 -12.62 10.96
C PRO A 282 -10.67 -11.81 9.90
N GLU A 283 -10.65 -12.32 8.67
CA GLU A 283 -11.45 -11.79 7.57
C GLU A 283 -12.72 -12.62 7.43
N LEU A 284 -13.88 -11.96 7.54
CA LEU A 284 -15.16 -12.58 7.27
C LEU A 284 -15.54 -12.42 5.80
N SER A 285 -15.12 -13.39 4.98
CA SER A 285 -15.32 -13.36 3.52
C SER A 285 -16.77 -13.67 3.07
N VAL A 286 -17.63 -14.09 4.00
CA VAL A 286 -19.03 -14.47 3.78
C VAL A 286 -20.00 -13.43 4.34
N SER A 287 -21.30 -13.77 4.38
CA SER A 287 -22.31 -12.89 4.98
C SER A 287 -22.00 -12.60 6.45
N HIS A 288 -22.24 -11.34 6.86
CA HIS A 288 -22.01 -10.87 8.24
C HIS A 288 -23.12 -11.33 9.19
N THR A 289 -23.42 -12.63 9.24
CA THR A 289 -24.39 -13.19 10.18
C THR A 289 -23.73 -13.45 11.53
N GLY A 290 -24.52 -13.44 12.61
CA GLY A 290 -24.01 -13.78 13.95
C GLY A 290 -23.35 -15.16 14.01
N THR A 291 -23.85 -16.14 13.24
CA THR A 291 -23.25 -17.48 13.10
C THR A 291 -21.84 -17.43 12.54
N ASN A 292 -21.63 -16.70 11.45
CA ASN A 292 -20.32 -16.63 10.82
C ASN A 292 -19.34 -15.83 11.70
N ILE A 293 -19.82 -14.78 12.36
CA ILE A 293 -19.01 -14.05 13.35
C ILE A 293 -18.59 -14.99 14.49
N ALA A 294 -19.52 -15.76 15.05
CA ALA A 294 -19.22 -16.69 16.13
C ALA A 294 -18.15 -17.71 15.74
N ALA A 295 -18.24 -18.29 14.54
CA ALA A 295 -17.25 -19.23 14.04
C ALA A 295 -15.83 -18.64 14.01
N GLU A 296 -15.65 -17.46 13.38
CA GLU A 296 -14.34 -16.80 13.32
C GLU A 296 -13.79 -16.44 14.72
N ILE A 297 -14.65 -16.03 15.65
CA ILE A 297 -14.24 -15.70 17.02
C ILE A 297 -13.86 -16.96 17.79
N LEU A 298 -14.60 -18.06 17.64
CA LEU A 298 -14.28 -19.34 18.27
C LEU A 298 -12.96 -19.91 17.74
N ASP A 299 -12.72 -19.84 16.44
CA ASP A 299 -11.44 -20.24 15.83
C ASP A 299 -10.26 -19.44 16.43
N VAL A 300 -10.43 -18.12 16.64
CA VAL A 300 -9.42 -17.30 17.32
C VAL A 300 -9.23 -17.74 18.77
N ILE A 301 -10.31 -18.00 19.52
CA ILE A 301 -10.23 -18.46 20.92
C ILE A 301 -9.48 -19.81 21.00
N GLU A 302 -9.83 -20.76 20.14
CA GLU A 302 -9.19 -22.07 20.08
C GLU A 302 -7.71 -21.95 19.67
N ALA A 303 -7.41 -21.13 18.67
CA ALA A 303 -6.06 -20.93 18.20
C ALA A 303 -5.11 -20.30 19.25
N TYR A 304 -5.66 -19.73 20.33
CA TYR A 304 -4.91 -19.26 21.50
C TYR A 304 -5.07 -20.12 22.75
N GLN A 305 -5.90 -21.18 22.70
CA GLN A 305 -6.09 -22.15 23.79
C GLN A 305 -6.55 -21.49 25.10
N ILE A 306 -7.58 -20.63 25.02
CA ILE A 306 -8.10 -19.85 26.16
C ILE A 306 -9.57 -20.14 26.47
N GLN A 307 -10.15 -21.20 25.91
CA GLN A 307 -11.57 -21.56 26.03
C GLN A 307 -12.05 -21.62 27.49
N ASP A 308 -11.24 -22.21 28.36
CA ASP A 308 -11.51 -22.46 29.79
C ASP A 308 -11.37 -21.21 30.67
N LYS A 309 -10.80 -20.13 30.14
CA LYS A 309 -10.51 -18.90 30.88
C LYS A 309 -11.35 -17.71 30.44
N ILE A 310 -12.31 -17.91 29.56
CA ILE A 310 -13.13 -16.82 29.04
C ILE A 310 -14.03 -16.21 30.12
N GLY A 311 -13.91 -14.89 30.28
CA GLY A 311 -14.75 -14.06 31.12
C GLY A 311 -15.88 -13.41 30.31
N TYR A 312 -15.80 -12.09 30.14
CA TYR A 312 -16.86 -11.28 29.54
C TYR A 312 -16.46 -10.75 28.16
N PHE A 313 -17.46 -10.46 27.34
CA PHE A 313 -17.31 -9.87 26.02
C PHE A 313 -17.80 -8.43 26.03
N THR A 314 -17.05 -7.49 25.46
CA THR A 314 -17.50 -6.11 25.24
C THR A 314 -17.66 -5.85 23.76
N LEU A 315 -18.92 -5.73 23.30
CA LEU A 315 -19.28 -5.63 21.88
C LEU A 315 -20.19 -4.42 21.65
N ASP A 316 -20.24 -3.91 20.43
CA ASP A 316 -21.18 -2.85 20.05
C ASP A 316 -22.65 -3.30 20.14
N ASN A 317 -23.59 -2.46 19.72
CA ASN A 317 -25.02 -2.76 19.82
C ASN A 317 -25.59 -3.52 18.61
N ALA A 318 -24.77 -4.02 17.69
CA ALA A 318 -25.27 -4.75 16.53
C ALA A 318 -26.08 -6.00 16.95
N GLU A 319 -27.18 -6.26 16.24
CA GLU A 319 -28.05 -7.42 16.46
C GLU A 319 -27.32 -8.74 16.17
N ASN A 320 -26.46 -8.76 15.15
CA ASN A 320 -25.66 -9.94 14.82
C ASN A 320 -24.79 -10.42 16.00
N ASN A 321 -24.38 -9.50 16.87
CA ASN A 321 -23.62 -9.82 18.07
C ASN A 321 -24.48 -10.47 19.17
N ASP A 322 -25.82 -10.36 19.13
CA ASP A 322 -26.71 -11.11 20.04
C ASP A 322 -26.70 -12.59 19.66
N THR A 323 -26.91 -12.90 18.38
CA THR A 323 -26.82 -14.27 17.84
C THR A 323 -25.41 -14.84 18.00
N ALA A 324 -24.36 -14.06 17.72
CA ALA A 324 -22.99 -14.53 17.88
C ALA A 324 -22.70 -14.94 19.34
N MET A 325 -23.13 -14.13 20.31
CA MET A 325 -22.91 -14.44 21.73
C MET A 325 -23.72 -15.64 22.21
N GLU A 326 -24.90 -15.88 21.66
CA GLU A 326 -25.66 -17.10 21.96
C GLU A 326 -24.89 -18.36 21.54
N ILE A 327 -24.34 -18.37 20.33
CA ILE A 327 -23.54 -19.48 19.79
C ILE A 327 -22.24 -19.65 20.59
N ILE A 328 -21.47 -18.57 20.77
CA ILE A 328 -20.22 -18.60 21.55
C ILE A 328 -20.48 -19.10 22.97
N GLY A 329 -21.57 -18.65 23.60
CA GLY A 329 -21.95 -19.10 24.93
C GLY A 329 -22.30 -20.58 24.97
N GLY A 330 -23.06 -21.08 23.99
CA GLY A 330 -23.37 -22.51 23.85
C GLY A 330 -22.12 -23.38 23.78
N GLU A 331 -21.18 -23.01 22.91
CA GLU A 331 -19.92 -23.74 22.72
C GLU A 331 -18.99 -23.68 23.93
N LEU A 332 -18.97 -22.56 24.65
CA LEU A 332 -18.10 -22.35 25.81
C LEU A 332 -18.79 -22.64 27.17
N GLY A 333 -20.03 -23.15 27.16
CA GLY A 333 -20.75 -23.55 28.36
C GLY A 333 -21.24 -22.40 29.26
N PHE A 334 -21.60 -21.24 28.70
CA PHE A 334 -22.20 -20.13 29.43
C PHE A 334 -23.36 -19.46 28.68
N VAL A 335 -24.19 -18.71 29.40
CA VAL A 335 -25.29 -17.95 28.77
C VAL A 335 -24.73 -16.68 28.14
N GLY A 336 -24.68 -16.62 26.80
CA GLY A 336 -24.09 -15.50 26.05
C GLY A 336 -24.54 -14.12 26.49
N LYS A 337 -25.85 -13.96 26.69
CA LYS A 337 -26.48 -12.69 27.12
C LYS A 337 -25.97 -12.18 28.47
N THR A 338 -25.63 -13.07 29.40
CA THR A 338 -25.17 -12.66 30.76
C THR A 338 -23.69 -12.26 30.77
N ARG A 339 -22.93 -12.64 29.73
CA ARG A 339 -21.50 -12.32 29.60
C ARG A 339 -21.20 -11.28 28.52
N ARG A 340 -22.21 -10.69 27.88
CA ARG A 340 -22.06 -9.59 26.92
C ARG A 340 -22.29 -8.23 27.57
N GLY A 341 -21.22 -7.46 27.75
CA GLY A 341 -21.27 -6.02 27.99
C GLY A 341 -21.44 -5.24 26.68
N ARG A 342 -22.24 -4.17 26.71
CA ARG A 342 -22.37 -3.23 25.59
C ARG A 342 -21.22 -2.23 25.60
N CYS A 343 -20.66 -1.94 24.44
CA CYS A 343 -19.58 -0.97 24.29
C CYS A 343 -20.07 0.42 24.74
N PHE A 344 -19.46 0.94 25.80
CA PHE A 344 -19.81 2.24 26.36
C PHE A 344 -19.60 3.37 25.34
N GLY A 345 -18.46 3.37 24.64
CA GLY A 345 -18.16 4.36 23.61
C GLY A 345 -19.19 4.34 22.46
N HIS A 346 -19.60 3.14 22.02
CA HIS A 346 -20.66 3.01 21.01
C HIS A 346 -22.01 3.53 21.52
N THR A 347 -22.35 3.23 22.78
CA THR A 347 -23.59 3.72 23.41
C THR A 347 -23.61 5.26 23.52
N LEU A 348 -22.50 5.87 23.92
CA LEU A 348 -22.35 7.33 23.94
C LEU A 348 -22.49 7.92 22.53
N ASN A 349 -21.87 7.30 21.54
CA ASN A 349 -21.99 7.72 20.15
C ASN A 349 -23.45 7.64 19.66
N LEU A 350 -24.16 6.54 19.93
CA LEU A 350 -25.57 6.40 19.58
C LEU A 350 -26.46 7.42 20.29
N SER A 351 -26.15 7.74 21.55
CA SER A 351 -26.86 8.75 22.33
C SER A 351 -26.62 10.14 21.74
N ALA A 352 -25.36 10.49 21.44
CA ALA A 352 -25.01 11.74 20.78
C ALA A 352 -25.69 11.85 19.41
N LYS A 353 -25.63 10.81 18.57
CA LYS A 353 -26.33 10.76 17.27
C LYS A 353 -27.84 10.94 17.42
N SER A 354 -28.44 10.31 18.43
CA SER A 354 -29.87 10.40 18.69
C SER A 354 -30.28 11.80 19.18
N ILE A 355 -29.44 12.49 19.95
CA ILE A 355 -29.65 13.89 20.36
C ILE A 355 -29.45 14.84 19.18
N LEU A 356 -28.37 14.66 18.43
CA LEU A 356 -27.95 15.54 17.36
C LEU A 356 -28.87 15.45 16.15
N PHE A 357 -29.23 14.22 15.79
CA PHE A 357 -29.98 13.96 14.59
C PHE A 357 -31.42 13.61 14.93
N GLY A 358 -31.68 12.82 15.98
CA GLY A 358 -33.00 12.21 16.22
C GLY A 358 -33.09 10.80 15.60
N HIS A 359 -34.30 10.28 15.44
CA HIS A 359 -34.52 8.92 14.95
C HIS A 359 -33.86 8.65 13.58
N LYS A 360 -33.34 7.42 13.36
CA LYS A 360 -32.64 6.99 12.13
C LYS A 360 -31.42 7.84 11.74
N ALA A 361 -30.55 8.18 12.70
CA ALA A 361 -29.32 8.93 12.46
C ALA A 361 -28.40 8.28 11.39
N ASP A 362 -28.19 6.96 11.47
CA ASP A 362 -27.29 6.26 10.53
C ASP A 362 -27.80 6.25 9.08
N ALA A 363 -29.12 6.20 8.89
CA ALA A 363 -29.73 6.29 7.55
C ALA A 363 -29.50 7.67 6.91
N PHE A 364 -29.36 8.69 7.75
CA PHE A 364 -29.10 10.06 7.32
C PHE A 364 -27.61 10.28 7.07
N GLU A 365 -26.70 9.72 7.87
CA GLU A 365 -25.24 9.81 7.63
C GLU A 365 -24.77 9.06 6.38
N ARG A 366 -25.47 8.01 5.95
CA ARG A 366 -25.16 7.30 4.69
C ARG A 366 -25.52 8.08 3.42
N GLN A 367 -26.33 9.13 3.52
CA GLN A 367 -26.75 9.94 2.36
C GLN A 367 -25.67 10.95 1.93
N PRO A 368 -24.96 11.65 2.84
CA PRO A 368 -23.89 12.60 2.50
C PRO A 368 -22.47 12.01 2.49
N SER A 369 -22.29 10.68 2.51
CA SER A 369 -20.95 10.06 2.66
C SER A 369 -20.15 9.97 1.34
N GLY A 370 -20.12 11.04 0.55
CA GLY A 370 -19.27 11.18 -0.65
C GLY A 370 -18.19 12.25 -0.45
N GLN A 371 -16.93 11.96 -0.77
CA GLN A 371 -15.80 12.91 -0.71
C GLN A 371 -15.83 14.03 -1.78
N ALA A 372 -16.99 14.32 -2.37
CA ALA A 372 -17.15 15.40 -3.34
C ALA A 372 -17.45 16.73 -2.63
N PRO A 373 -17.19 17.90 -3.26
CA PRO A 373 -17.76 19.15 -2.76
C PRO A 373 -19.27 18.97 -2.58
N LEU A 374 -19.77 19.34 -1.41
CA LEU A 374 -21.14 19.08 -0.99
C LEU A 374 -22.11 19.52 -2.08
N SER A 375 -22.89 18.57 -2.59
CA SER A 375 -23.96 18.88 -3.52
C SER A 375 -25.03 19.71 -2.80
N GLU A 376 -25.73 20.59 -3.52
CA GLU A 376 -26.86 21.35 -2.99
C GLU A 376 -27.91 20.44 -2.32
N ALA A 377 -28.04 19.21 -2.80
CA ALA A 377 -28.89 18.17 -2.25
C ALA A 377 -28.49 17.74 -0.82
N GLU A 378 -27.20 17.63 -0.50
CA GLU A 378 -26.74 17.34 0.85
C GLU A 378 -27.07 18.50 1.79
N HIS A 379 -26.83 19.74 1.36
CA HIS A 379 -27.16 20.92 2.17
C HIS A 379 -28.66 21.01 2.50
N LEU A 380 -29.53 20.75 1.51
CA LEU A 380 -30.98 20.67 1.70
C LEU A 380 -31.41 19.53 2.62
N LEU A 381 -30.71 18.40 2.59
CA LEU A 381 -30.94 17.29 3.49
C LEU A 381 -30.59 17.67 4.94
N TRP A 382 -29.45 18.33 5.16
CA TRP A 382 -29.02 18.80 6.48
C TRP A 382 -29.93 19.88 7.06
N GLN A 383 -30.52 20.76 6.23
CA GLN A 383 -31.50 21.76 6.66
C GLN A 383 -32.76 21.14 7.30
N LYS A 384 -33.08 19.89 6.96
CA LYS A 384 -34.27 19.19 7.50
C LYS A 384 -34.07 18.71 8.95
N ARG A 385 -32.84 18.71 9.50
CA ARG A 385 -32.57 18.27 10.88
C ARG A 385 -32.32 19.44 11.86
N GLY A 386 -33.40 20.08 12.30
CA GLY A 386 -33.43 20.89 13.54
C GLY A 386 -32.30 21.94 13.74
N PRO A 387 -32.04 22.38 14.98
CA PRO A 387 -30.97 23.34 15.30
C PRO A 387 -29.56 22.84 14.97
N VAL A 388 -29.32 21.53 15.02
CA VAL A 388 -28.01 20.91 14.79
C VAL A 388 -27.63 20.91 13.31
N GLY A 389 -28.56 20.57 12.43
CA GLY A 389 -28.36 20.70 10.98
C GLY A 389 -28.13 22.15 10.56
N LYS A 390 -28.79 23.11 11.22
CA LYS A 390 -28.50 24.54 11.03
C LYS A 390 -27.09 24.90 11.48
N LEU A 391 -26.64 24.45 12.65
CA LEU A 391 -25.28 24.70 13.14
C LEU A 391 -24.23 24.07 12.22
N HIS A 392 -24.41 22.81 11.82
CA HIS A 392 -23.56 22.12 10.86
C HIS A 392 -23.44 22.91 9.56
N ASN A 393 -24.58 23.31 8.98
CA ASN A 393 -24.61 24.08 7.74
C ASN A 393 -23.92 25.44 7.87
N VAL A 394 -24.06 26.12 9.01
CA VAL A 394 -23.34 27.35 9.31
C VAL A 394 -21.82 27.10 9.36
N VAL A 395 -21.38 26.08 10.10
CA VAL A 395 -19.96 25.71 10.23
C VAL A 395 -19.37 25.36 8.86
N VAL A 396 -20.05 24.52 8.08
CA VAL A 396 -19.64 24.17 6.71
C VAL A 396 -19.60 25.41 5.81
N PHE A 397 -20.60 26.27 5.88
CA PHE A 397 -20.65 27.51 5.10
C PHE A 397 -19.48 28.43 5.42
N ILE A 398 -19.07 28.52 6.69
CA ILE A 398 -17.91 29.30 7.13
C ILE A 398 -16.61 28.69 6.58
N HIS A 399 -16.46 27.36 6.67
CA HIS A 399 -15.21 26.69 6.33
C HIS A 399 -15.00 26.42 4.84
N ARG A 400 -16.00 26.65 3.97
CA ARG A 400 -15.84 26.49 2.52
C ARG A 400 -14.95 27.55 1.85
N SER A 401 -14.55 28.60 2.58
CA SER A 401 -13.67 29.66 2.09
C SER A 401 -12.92 30.33 3.24
N ASP A 402 -11.63 30.55 3.05
CA ASP A 402 -10.80 31.29 4.01
C ASP A 402 -11.36 32.68 4.29
N LYS A 403 -11.93 33.35 3.28
CA LYS A 403 -12.58 34.66 3.41
C LYS A 403 -13.77 34.64 4.39
N LEU A 404 -14.57 33.58 4.39
CA LEU A 404 -15.73 33.43 5.29
C LEU A 404 -15.27 33.09 6.71
N THR A 405 -14.20 32.31 6.83
CA THR A 405 -13.56 32.02 8.11
C THR A 405 -12.97 33.29 8.75
N ASP A 406 -12.30 34.13 7.97
CA ASP A 406 -11.71 35.36 8.46
C ASP A 406 -12.77 36.41 8.81
N LEU A 407 -13.86 36.52 8.03
CA LEU A 407 -15.02 37.35 8.36
C LEU A 407 -15.64 36.98 9.72
N LEU A 408 -15.79 35.68 10.01
CA LEU A 408 -16.27 35.24 11.32
C LEU A 408 -15.32 35.65 12.44
N ARG A 409 -14.01 35.48 12.23
CA ARG A 409 -12.98 35.88 13.22
C ARG A 409 -12.97 37.38 13.48
N GLU A 410 -13.26 38.21 12.48
CA GLU A 410 -13.42 39.66 12.64
C GLU A 410 -14.67 39.99 13.46
N LEU A 411 -15.83 39.42 13.11
CA LEU A 411 -17.07 39.61 13.87
C LEU A 411 -16.97 39.15 15.32
N GLN A 412 -16.27 38.05 15.58
CA GLN A 412 -15.99 37.57 16.94
C GLN A 412 -15.08 38.53 17.71
N ARG A 413 -14.04 39.08 17.06
CA ARG A 413 -13.16 40.08 17.66
C ARG A 413 -13.91 41.35 18.02
N ASP A 414 -14.83 41.81 17.18
CA ASP A 414 -15.60 43.03 17.43
C ASP A 414 -16.64 42.86 18.53
N ARG A 415 -17.27 41.68 18.65
CA ARG A 415 -18.27 41.41 19.70
C ARG A 415 -17.68 41.02 21.05
N LEU A 416 -16.44 40.55 21.10
CA LEU A 416 -15.74 40.20 22.33
C LEU A 416 -14.89 41.36 22.88
N ARG A 417 -14.95 42.56 22.26
CA ARG A 417 -14.36 43.75 22.89
C ARG A 417 -15.11 44.02 24.19
N PRO A 418 -14.41 44.14 25.33
CA PRO A 418 -15.03 44.61 26.55
C PRO A 418 -15.66 45.98 26.26
N VAL A 419 -16.92 46.16 26.63
CA VAL A 419 -17.53 47.50 26.64
C VAL A 419 -16.75 48.28 27.70
N ALA A 420 -15.93 49.22 27.24
CA ALA A 420 -15.13 50.10 28.09
C ALA A 420 -16.00 51.13 28.80
#